data_AF-A0A7R8V7F7-F1
#
_entry.id   AF-A0A7R8V7F7-F1
#
_cell.length_a   1.000
_cell.length_b   1.000
_cell.length_c   1.000
_cell.angle_alpha   90.00
_cell.angle_beta   90.00
_cell.angle_gamma   90.00
#
_symmetry.space_group_name_H-M   'P 1'
#
loop_
_entity.id
_entity.type
_entity.pdbx_description
1 polymer ?
#
loop_
_entity_poly.entity_id
_entity_poly.type
_entity_poly.pdbx_seq_one_letter_code
_entity_poly.pdbx_strand_id
1 'polypeptide(L)'
;MVSSNEESFTRQMRAATKESHDISDALVNAKMVLALNDNRVWADGLLIFYEVFAYLERNVPPEILPEDYHRKEAFEKDLAHFLGPDWTNDYSPRKAVQDYIDHLEELKKENPELLIAYVYHLYMGLLSGAQILQKKRSIAQRLNPLSSKNNNTIGAEATHFENHTASDLKKRMRELLNERAKGYSEETKKRVIEESLKVFELNNKIISTVRGVNQVAFKKVMIAGLFCLLSFLVYKMFFM
;
A
#
# COMPACT_ATOMS: atom_id res chain seq x y z
N MET A 1 -26.10 15.10 -28.46
CA MET A 1 -26.47 14.32 -27.27
C MET A 1 -25.43 13.23 -27.10
N VAL A 2 -24.50 13.38 -26.15
CA VAL A 2 -23.53 12.31 -25.83
C VAL A 2 -24.23 11.33 -24.90
N SER A 3 -24.27 10.06 -25.31
CA SER A 3 -24.84 8.94 -24.57
C SER A 3 -24.32 8.92 -23.13
N SER A 4 -25.22 9.08 -22.15
CA SER A 4 -24.91 9.10 -20.72
C SER A 4 -24.83 7.70 -20.11
N ASN A 5 -24.49 6.66 -20.88
CA ASN A 5 -24.60 5.26 -20.43
C ASN A 5 -23.40 4.38 -20.73
N GLU A 6 -22.29 4.93 -21.23
CA GLU A 6 -21.04 4.18 -21.34
C GLU A 6 -20.34 4.19 -19.97
N GLU A 7 -20.13 3.01 -19.38
CA GLU A 7 -19.43 2.88 -18.11
C GLU A 7 -17.97 3.36 -18.27
N SER A 8 -17.55 4.32 -17.45
CA SER A 8 -16.21 4.91 -17.55
C SER A 8 -15.12 3.84 -17.44
N PHE A 9 -14.00 4.01 -18.15
CA PHE A 9 -12.96 2.99 -18.21
C PHE A 9 -12.39 2.61 -16.82
N THR A 10 -12.21 3.59 -15.93
CA THR A 10 -11.81 3.31 -14.54
C THR A 10 -12.84 2.53 -13.71
N ARG A 11 -14.13 2.61 -14.06
CA ARG A 11 -15.16 1.74 -13.46
C ARG A 11 -15.05 0.31 -13.99
N GLN A 12 -14.76 0.14 -15.28
CA GLN A 12 -14.52 -1.18 -15.89
C GLN A 12 -13.30 -1.85 -15.24
N MET A 13 -12.17 -1.14 -15.10
CA MET A 13 -10.98 -1.65 -14.38
C MET A 13 -11.35 -2.09 -12.95
N ARG A 14 -12.07 -1.26 -12.20
CA ARG A 14 -12.49 -1.57 -10.83
C ARG A 14 -13.43 -2.78 -10.76
N ALA A 15 -14.34 -2.92 -11.72
CA ALA A 15 -15.27 -4.05 -11.78
C ALA A 15 -14.51 -5.35 -12.05
N ALA A 16 -13.59 -5.33 -13.02
CA ALA A 16 -12.77 -6.49 -13.39
C ALA A 16 -11.89 -6.99 -12.22
N THR A 17 -11.37 -6.09 -11.39
CA THR A 17 -10.45 -6.46 -10.31
C THR A 17 -11.10 -6.66 -8.94
N LYS A 18 -12.44 -6.70 -8.86
CA LYS A 18 -13.13 -6.75 -7.56
C LYS A 18 -12.70 -7.95 -6.70
N GLU A 19 -12.66 -9.15 -7.28
CA GLU A 19 -12.27 -10.36 -6.54
C GLU A 19 -10.80 -10.30 -6.10
N SER A 20 -9.90 -9.89 -7.01
CA SER A 20 -8.48 -9.73 -6.68
C SER A 20 -8.24 -8.67 -5.62
N HIS A 21 -9.03 -7.60 -5.61
CA HIS A 21 -9.04 -6.58 -4.56
C HIS A 21 -9.43 -7.18 -3.21
N ASP A 22 -10.51 -7.95 -3.14
CA ASP A 22 -10.98 -8.57 -1.89
C ASP A 22 -9.93 -9.54 -1.29
N ILE A 23 -9.25 -10.33 -2.14
CA ILE A 23 -8.13 -11.19 -1.73
C ILE A 23 -6.97 -10.37 -1.17
N SER A 24 -6.63 -9.27 -1.85
CA SER A 24 -5.52 -8.40 -1.44
C SER A 24 -5.82 -7.69 -0.13
N ASP A 25 -7.05 -7.22 0.07
CA ASP A 25 -7.52 -6.65 1.33
C ASP A 25 -7.42 -7.66 2.49
N ALA A 26 -7.82 -8.91 2.26
CA ALA A 26 -7.69 -9.96 3.27
C ALA A 26 -6.21 -10.21 3.64
N LEU A 27 -5.32 -10.28 2.64
CA LEU A 27 -3.89 -10.50 2.85
C LEU A 27 -3.24 -9.32 3.59
N VAL A 28 -3.51 -8.09 3.18
CA VAL A 28 -3.01 -6.88 3.83
C VAL A 28 -3.51 -6.80 5.27
N ASN A 29 -4.80 -7.07 5.52
CA ASN A 29 -5.32 -7.09 6.88
C ASN A 29 -4.63 -8.16 7.74
N ALA A 30 -4.44 -9.38 7.22
CA ALA A 30 -3.75 -10.45 7.95
C ALA A 30 -2.30 -10.08 8.31
N LYS A 31 -1.56 -9.41 7.41
CA LYS A 31 -0.16 -9.05 7.64
C LYS A 31 0.00 -7.78 8.48
N MET A 32 -0.68 -6.71 8.10
CA MET A 32 -0.45 -5.37 8.63
C MET A 32 -1.29 -5.07 9.86
N VAL A 33 -2.57 -5.50 9.93
CA VAL A 33 -3.42 -5.22 11.09
C VAL A 33 -2.91 -5.96 12.35
N LEU A 34 -2.42 -7.19 12.19
CA LEU A 34 -1.82 -7.95 13.29
C LEU A 34 -0.59 -7.27 13.90
N ALA A 35 0.13 -6.47 13.11
CA ALA A 35 1.41 -5.87 13.49
C ALA A 35 1.38 -4.33 13.49
N LEU A 36 0.20 -3.69 13.58
CA LEU A 36 0.05 -2.22 13.48
C LEU A 36 0.92 -1.41 14.43
N ASN A 37 1.28 -1.96 15.59
CA ASN A 37 2.10 -1.27 16.59
C ASN A 37 3.60 -1.57 16.45
N ASP A 38 4.00 -2.47 15.55
CA ASP A 38 5.41 -2.80 15.34
C ASP A 38 5.98 -1.93 14.20
N ASN A 39 6.89 -1.01 14.56
CA ASN A 39 7.52 -0.11 13.60
C ASN A 39 8.35 -0.84 12.53
N ARG A 40 8.95 -1.99 12.88
CA ARG A 40 9.77 -2.75 11.92
C ARG A 40 8.89 -3.40 10.86
N VAL A 41 7.76 -4.00 11.27
CA VAL A 41 6.81 -4.58 10.31
C VAL A 41 6.17 -3.49 9.44
N TRP A 42 5.84 -2.34 10.04
CA TRP A 42 5.33 -1.20 9.29
C TRP A 42 6.31 -0.70 8.24
N ALA A 43 7.57 -0.48 8.63
CA ALA A 43 8.63 -0.10 7.70
C ALA A 43 8.86 -1.14 6.61
N ASP A 44 8.82 -2.43 6.95
CA ASP A 44 8.95 -3.53 6.00
C ASP A 44 7.83 -3.51 4.94
N GLY A 45 6.61 -3.17 5.37
CA GLY A 45 5.46 -2.97 4.47
C GLY A 45 5.61 -1.76 3.55
N LEU A 46 6.21 -0.65 4.03
CA LEU A 46 6.54 0.50 3.18
C LEU A 46 7.63 0.15 2.16
N LEU A 47 8.66 -0.57 2.62
CA LEU A 47 9.87 -0.87 1.86
C LEU A 47 9.60 -1.72 0.61
N ILE A 48 8.60 -2.62 0.64
CA ILE A 48 8.24 -3.43 -0.52
C ILE A 48 7.54 -2.64 -1.64
N PHE A 49 6.94 -1.49 -1.31
CA PHE A 49 6.26 -0.62 -2.28
C PHE A 49 7.15 0.53 -2.75
N TYR A 50 8.15 0.94 -1.95
CA TYR A 50 9.05 2.07 -2.25
C TYR A 50 9.57 2.07 -3.68
N GLU A 51 10.20 0.98 -4.11
CA GLU A 51 10.80 0.87 -5.45
C GLU A 51 9.76 0.91 -6.58
N VAL A 52 8.55 0.38 -6.33
CA VAL A 52 7.47 0.37 -7.31
C VAL A 52 6.95 1.78 -7.54
N PHE A 53 6.72 2.56 -6.47
CA PHE A 53 6.34 3.96 -6.57
C PHE A 53 7.47 4.79 -7.20
N ALA A 54 8.72 4.62 -6.75
CA ALA A 54 9.88 5.32 -7.31
C ALA A 54 10.06 5.03 -8.81
N TYR A 55 9.84 3.79 -9.25
CA TYR A 55 9.88 3.42 -10.65
C TYR A 55 8.79 4.13 -11.46
N LEU A 56 7.54 4.14 -10.98
CA LEU A 56 6.44 4.78 -11.70
C LEU A 56 6.65 6.30 -11.80
N GLU A 57 7.06 6.95 -10.72
CA GLU A 57 7.33 8.40 -10.68
C GLU A 57 8.46 8.81 -11.64
N ARG A 58 9.44 7.93 -11.87
CA ARG A 58 10.54 8.19 -12.81
C ARG A 58 10.16 7.93 -14.28
N ASN A 59 9.25 6.99 -14.53
CA ASN A 59 9.03 6.44 -15.87
C ASN A 59 7.66 6.76 -16.48
N VAL A 60 6.70 7.20 -15.67
CA VAL A 60 5.38 7.63 -16.13
C VAL A 60 5.39 9.14 -16.32
N PRO A 61 4.90 9.66 -17.46
CA PRO A 61 4.93 11.08 -17.73
C PRO A 61 3.93 11.86 -16.84
N PRO A 62 4.18 13.15 -16.54
CA PRO A 62 3.34 13.96 -15.65
C PRO A 62 1.87 14.08 -16.07
N GLU A 63 1.56 13.91 -17.35
CA GLU A 63 0.20 13.89 -17.89
C GLU A 63 -0.61 12.68 -17.40
N ILE A 64 0.06 11.60 -16.99
CA ILE A 64 -0.53 10.38 -16.42
C ILE A 64 -0.37 10.36 -14.90
N LEU A 65 0.81 10.74 -14.40
CA LEU A 65 1.15 10.79 -12.97
C LEU A 65 1.70 12.17 -12.60
N PRO A 66 0.84 13.13 -12.22
CA PRO A 66 1.28 14.46 -11.85
C PRO A 66 2.17 14.48 -10.59
N GLU A 67 3.07 15.45 -10.49
CA GLU A 67 4.06 15.56 -9.40
C GLU A 67 3.45 15.60 -8.00
N ASP A 68 2.25 16.17 -7.84
CA ASP A 68 1.56 16.23 -6.54
C ASP A 68 1.09 14.87 -6.01
N TYR A 69 1.15 13.83 -6.86
CA TYR A 69 0.96 12.44 -6.43
C TYR A 69 2.27 11.79 -5.99
N HIS A 70 3.45 12.27 -6.42
CA HIS A 70 4.74 11.61 -6.16
C HIS A 70 4.95 11.37 -4.67
N ARG A 71 5.33 10.13 -4.30
CA ARG A 71 5.49 9.63 -2.93
C ARG A 71 6.90 9.15 -2.63
N LYS A 72 7.81 9.00 -3.59
CA LYS A 72 9.17 8.50 -3.35
C LYS A 72 9.83 9.18 -2.15
N GLU A 73 9.88 10.50 -2.14
CA GLU A 73 10.50 11.26 -1.04
C GLU A 73 9.76 11.07 0.30
N ALA A 74 8.44 10.92 0.25
CA ALA A 74 7.62 10.67 1.43
C ALA A 74 7.88 9.26 2.00
N PHE A 75 8.05 8.24 1.15
CA PHE A 75 8.52 6.91 1.55
C PHE A 75 9.93 6.99 2.17
N GLU A 76 10.85 7.76 1.59
CA GLU A 76 12.22 7.91 2.12
C GLU A 76 12.23 8.53 3.51
N LYS A 77 11.40 9.56 3.74
CA LYS A 77 11.22 10.17 5.07
C LYS A 77 10.69 9.17 6.10
N ASP A 78 9.66 8.40 5.74
CA ASP A 78 9.08 7.40 6.64
C ASP A 78 10.06 6.24 6.92
N LEU A 79 10.77 5.75 5.89
CA LEU A 79 11.76 4.69 6.03
C LEU A 79 12.95 5.15 6.88
N ALA A 80 13.47 6.37 6.66
CA ALA A 80 14.52 6.94 7.50
C ALA A 80 14.07 7.11 8.97
N HIS A 81 12.80 7.46 9.19
CA HIS A 81 12.25 7.54 10.54
C HIS A 81 12.21 6.18 11.24
N PHE A 82 11.82 5.10 10.55
CA PHE A 82 11.63 3.80 11.18
C PHE A 82 12.88 2.91 11.19
N LEU A 83 13.75 3.02 10.19
CA LEU A 83 14.93 2.18 9.98
C LEU A 83 16.25 2.91 10.28
N GLY A 84 16.21 4.23 10.46
CA GLY A 84 17.38 5.09 10.64
C GLY A 84 17.81 5.78 9.35
N PRO A 85 18.61 6.86 9.42
CA PRO A 85 19.00 7.67 8.26
C PRO A 85 19.79 6.89 7.20
N ASP A 86 20.53 5.86 7.62
CA ASP A 86 21.39 5.03 6.78
C ASP A 86 20.70 3.76 6.25
N TRP A 87 19.37 3.72 6.24
CA TRP A 87 18.60 2.53 5.89
C TRP A 87 18.88 1.99 4.47
N THR A 88 19.43 2.83 3.59
CA THR A 88 19.81 2.47 2.22
C THR A 88 21.14 1.72 2.11
N ASN A 89 22.02 1.79 3.11
CA ASN A 89 23.39 1.26 3.01
C ASN A 89 23.47 -0.24 2.71
N ASP A 90 22.57 -1.03 3.32
CA ASP A 90 22.47 -2.49 3.13
C ASP A 90 21.15 -2.89 2.46
N TYR A 91 20.46 -1.92 1.84
CA TYR A 91 19.19 -2.17 1.20
C TYR A 91 19.39 -2.71 -0.22
N SER A 92 18.65 -3.77 -0.53
CA SER A 92 18.45 -4.22 -1.90
C SER A 92 16.99 -4.67 -2.05
N PRO A 93 16.34 -4.38 -3.20
CA PRO A 93 14.99 -4.85 -3.46
C PRO A 93 14.92 -6.37 -3.35
N ARG A 94 13.80 -6.87 -2.81
CA ARG A 94 13.57 -8.33 -2.75
C ARG A 94 13.35 -8.85 -4.15
N LYS A 95 13.62 -10.15 -4.38
CA LYS A 95 13.37 -10.80 -5.68
C LYS A 95 11.96 -10.52 -6.21
N ALA A 96 10.93 -10.62 -5.37
CA ALA A 96 9.55 -10.34 -5.79
C ALA A 96 9.29 -8.86 -6.17
N VAL A 97 10.01 -7.91 -5.54
CA VAL A 97 9.96 -6.49 -5.90
C VAL A 97 10.72 -6.29 -7.22
N GLN A 98 11.88 -6.92 -7.38
CA GLN A 98 12.64 -6.88 -8.64
C GLN A 98 11.83 -7.47 -9.80
N ASP A 99 11.16 -8.62 -9.60
CA ASP A 99 10.25 -9.22 -10.58
C ASP A 99 9.13 -8.26 -11.01
N TYR A 100 8.64 -7.46 -10.06
CA TYR A 100 7.65 -6.42 -10.34
C TYR A 100 8.28 -5.34 -11.23
N ILE A 101 9.43 -4.79 -10.84
CA ILE A 101 10.12 -3.75 -11.60
C ILE A 101 10.49 -4.23 -13.01
N ASP A 102 10.96 -5.46 -13.15
CA ASP A 102 11.32 -6.08 -14.43
C ASP A 102 10.08 -6.15 -15.35
N HIS A 103 8.92 -6.56 -14.82
CA HIS A 103 7.65 -6.56 -15.56
C HIS A 103 7.25 -5.13 -16.01
N LEU A 104 7.40 -4.13 -15.14
CA LEU A 104 7.12 -2.73 -15.51
C LEU A 104 8.08 -2.19 -16.57
N GLU A 105 9.33 -2.64 -16.59
CA GLU A 105 10.32 -2.28 -17.60
C GLU A 105 10.01 -2.95 -18.95
N GLU A 106 9.53 -4.20 -18.94
CA GLU A 106 9.03 -4.88 -20.14
C GLU A 106 7.81 -4.16 -20.74
N LEU A 107 6.82 -3.82 -19.92
CA LEU A 107 5.64 -3.08 -20.36
C LEU A 107 6.01 -1.71 -20.94
N LYS A 108 6.91 -0.98 -20.28
CA LYS A 108 7.38 0.32 -20.77
C LYS A 108 8.00 0.22 -22.16
N LYS A 109 8.80 -0.83 -22.43
CA LYS A 109 9.42 -1.08 -23.73
C LYS A 109 8.39 -1.48 -24.79
N GLU A 110 7.40 -2.26 -24.40
CA GLU A 110 6.38 -2.78 -25.32
C GLU A 110 5.31 -1.73 -25.64
N ASN A 111 4.64 -1.21 -24.61
CA ASN A 111 3.62 -0.18 -24.71
C ASN A 111 3.49 0.58 -23.36
N PRO A 112 4.08 1.79 -23.24
CA PRO A 112 4.10 2.53 -21.98
C PRO A 112 2.72 2.93 -21.48
N GLU A 113 1.68 2.95 -22.34
CA GLU A 113 0.30 3.24 -21.92
C GLU A 113 -0.24 2.19 -20.93
N LEU A 114 0.33 0.98 -20.90
CA LEU A 114 -0.09 -0.09 -19.99
C LEU A 114 0.28 0.19 -18.53
N LEU A 115 1.26 1.06 -18.28
CA LEU A 115 1.64 1.50 -16.93
C LEU A 115 0.49 2.21 -16.20
N ILE A 116 -0.53 2.66 -16.95
CA ILE A 116 -1.74 3.27 -16.40
C ILE A 116 -2.49 2.36 -15.41
N ALA A 117 -2.45 1.05 -15.60
CA ALA A 117 -3.06 0.08 -14.69
C ALA A 117 -2.40 0.16 -13.30
N TYR A 118 -1.08 0.27 -13.28
CA TYR A 118 -0.26 0.34 -12.08
C TYR A 118 -0.44 1.66 -11.35
N VAL A 119 -0.42 2.78 -12.10
CA VAL A 119 -0.73 4.11 -11.57
C VAL A 119 -2.14 4.11 -10.95
N TYR A 120 -3.14 3.60 -11.67
CA TYR A 120 -4.51 3.57 -11.15
C TYR A 120 -4.60 2.80 -9.83
N HIS A 121 -4.23 1.52 -9.83
CA HIS A 121 -4.50 0.66 -8.67
C HIS A 121 -3.62 0.97 -7.46
N LEU A 122 -2.33 1.30 -7.64
CA LEU A 122 -1.44 1.64 -6.53
C LEU A 122 -1.83 2.95 -5.86
N TYR A 123 -2.10 4.01 -6.63
CA TYR A 123 -2.47 5.30 -6.06
C TYR A 123 -3.90 5.30 -5.51
N MET A 124 -4.85 4.61 -6.14
CA MET A 124 -6.20 4.44 -5.57
C MET A 124 -6.17 3.65 -4.27
N GLY A 125 -5.30 2.64 -4.16
CA GLY A 125 -5.02 1.89 -2.94
C GLY A 125 -4.41 2.77 -1.85
N LEU A 126 -3.41 3.58 -2.19
CA LEU A 126 -2.78 4.54 -1.28
C LEU A 126 -3.77 5.57 -0.74
N LEU A 127 -4.65 6.09 -1.61
CA LEU A 127 -5.66 7.09 -1.27
C LEU A 127 -6.93 6.49 -0.64
N SER A 128 -6.93 5.18 -0.36
CA SER A 128 -8.06 4.47 0.26
C SER A 128 -7.58 3.57 1.39
N GLY A 129 -7.08 2.36 1.07
CA GLY A 129 -6.66 1.36 2.05
C GLY A 129 -5.53 1.84 2.96
N ALA A 130 -4.50 2.49 2.40
CA ALA A 130 -3.39 2.99 3.19
C ALA A 130 -3.79 4.12 4.15
N GLN A 131 -4.71 5.00 3.75
CA GLN A 131 -5.30 6.03 4.64
C GLN A 131 -5.99 5.39 5.85
N ILE A 132 -6.76 4.32 5.62
CA ILE A 132 -7.46 3.58 6.68
C ILE A 132 -6.46 2.89 7.59
N LEU A 133 -5.43 2.24 7.03
CA LEU A 133 -4.37 1.58 7.81
C LEU A 133 -3.60 2.59 8.67
N GLN A 134 -3.22 3.74 8.12
CA GLN A 134 -2.55 4.79 8.87
C GLN A 134 -3.43 5.31 10.01
N LYS A 135 -4.73 5.51 9.77
CA LYS A 135 -5.68 5.89 10.84
C LYS A 135 -5.77 4.82 11.93
N LYS A 136 -5.84 3.54 11.57
CA LYS A 136 -5.85 2.43 12.54
C LYS A 136 -4.56 2.41 13.37
N ARG A 137 -3.41 2.59 12.71
CA ARG A 137 -2.10 2.67 13.36
C ARG A 137 -2.02 3.85 14.33
N SER A 138 -2.45 5.05 13.92
CA SER A 138 -2.40 6.22 14.81
C SER A 138 -3.29 6.07 16.04
N ILE A 139 -4.46 5.45 15.90
CA ILE A 139 -5.34 5.10 17.03
C ILE A 139 -4.65 4.08 17.94
N ALA A 140 -4.09 3.01 17.37
CA ALA A 140 -3.42 1.96 18.13
C ALA A 140 -2.18 2.47 18.89
N GLN A 141 -1.44 3.42 18.32
CA GLN A 141 -0.36 4.12 18.99
C GLN A 141 -0.89 4.99 20.14
N ARG A 142 -1.90 5.84 19.93
CA ARG A 142 -2.48 6.70 20.99
C ARG A 142 -3.03 5.92 22.18
N LEU A 143 -3.56 4.72 21.94
CA LEU A 143 -4.09 3.83 22.99
C LEU A 143 -2.99 3.05 23.72
N ASN A 144 -1.76 3.04 23.22
CA ASN A 144 -0.66 2.36 23.88
C ASN A 144 -0.08 3.24 24.99
N PRO A 145 -0.25 2.88 26.28
CA PRO A 145 0.22 3.68 27.41
C PRO A 145 1.75 3.80 27.49
N LEU A 146 2.48 2.94 26.76
CA LEU A 146 3.94 2.95 26.66
C LEU A 146 4.45 3.75 25.45
N SER A 147 3.56 4.27 24.60
CA SER A 147 3.96 5.08 23.46
C SER A 147 4.30 6.52 23.90
N SER A 148 5.42 7.05 23.40
CA SER A 148 5.72 8.47 23.56
C SER A 148 4.63 9.31 22.91
N LYS A 149 4.08 10.29 23.64
CA LYS A 149 3.10 11.26 23.13
C LYS A 149 3.76 12.26 22.17
N ASN A 150 4.27 11.80 21.03
CA ASN A 150 4.71 12.69 19.97
C ASN A 150 3.54 12.94 19.00
N ASN A 151 3.07 14.18 18.97
CA ASN A 151 1.93 14.66 18.18
C ASN A 151 2.29 15.07 16.74
N ASN A 152 3.38 14.54 16.17
CA ASN A 152 3.79 14.91 14.81
C ASN A 152 3.40 13.84 13.78
N THR A 153 3.20 14.26 12.53
CA THR A 153 2.99 13.43 11.34
C THR A 153 4.17 12.51 10.99
N ILE A 154 5.25 12.54 11.78
CA ILE A 154 6.47 11.77 11.56
C ILE A 154 6.14 10.28 11.45
N GLY A 155 6.56 9.65 10.35
CA GLY A 155 6.28 8.24 10.06
C GLY A 155 4.90 7.98 9.41
N ALA A 156 4.28 9.03 8.85
CA ALA A 156 3.03 8.97 8.09
C ALA A 156 3.09 9.72 6.75
N GLU A 157 4.28 10.21 6.35
CA GLU A 157 4.47 11.11 5.22
C GLU A 157 4.00 10.48 3.91
N ALA A 158 4.23 9.17 3.70
CA ALA A 158 3.80 8.46 2.50
C ALA A 158 2.27 8.52 2.28
N THR A 159 1.50 8.70 3.35
CA THR A 159 0.03 8.83 3.31
C THR A 159 -0.47 10.26 3.48
N HIS A 160 0.41 11.23 3.74
CA HIS A 160 0.05 12.61 3.96
C HIS A 160 0.17 13.44 2.67
N PHE A 161 -0.90 14.18 2.33
CA PHE A 161 -0.93 15.09 1.18
C PHE A 161 -1.29 16.48 1.70
N GLU A 162 -0.31 17.40 1.72
CA GLU A 162 -0.43 18.70 2.40
C GLU A 162 -1.58 19.57 1.86
N ASN A 163 -1.78 19.56 0.54
CA ASN A 163 -2.68 20.50 -0.15
C ASN A 163 -3.97 19.86 -0.69
N HIS A 164 -4.16 18.55 -0.48
CA HIS A 164 -5.27 17.83 -1.10
C HIS A 164 -5.89 16.79 -0.17
N THR A 165 -7.22 16.64 -0.24
CA THR A 165 -7.87 15.51 0.39
C THR A 165 -7.69 14.26 -0.46
N ALA A 166 -7.66 13.08 0.19
CA ALA A 166 -7.63 11.82 -0.53
C ALA A 166 -8.84 11.63 -1.46
N SER A 167 -9.99 12.23 -1.15
CA SER A 167 -11.18 12.18 -2.01
C SER A 167 -10.97 12.96 -3.32
N ASP A 168 -10.39 14.15 -3.22
CA ASP A 168 -10.13 15.02 -4.37
C ASP A 168 -9.11 14.40 -5.31
N LEU A 169 -8.01 13.87 -4.76
CA LEU A 169 -7.00 13.15 -5.54
C LEU A 169 -7.59 11.92 -6.25
N LYS A 170 -8.43 11.13 -5.57
CA LYS A 170 -9.10 9.98 -6.24
C LYS A 170 -10.03 10.42 -7.37
N LYS A 171 -10.74 11.53 -7.20
CA LYS A 171 -11.59 12.09 -8.26
C LYS A 171 -10.73 12.51 -9.46
N ARG A 172 -9.70 13.33 -9.22
CA ARG A 172 -8.80 13.83 -10.26
C ARG A 172 -8.08 12.70 -11.00
N MET A 173 -7.54 11.71 -10.29
CA MET A 173 -6.93 10.52 -10.89
C MET A 173 -7.91 9.79 -11.82
N ARG A 174 -9.14 9.53 -11.37
CA ARG A 174 -10.16 8.88 -12.21
C ARG A 174 -10.48 9.69 -13.47
N GLU A 175 -10.65 11.00 -13.34
CA GLU A 175 -10.94 11.90 -14.46
C GLU A 175 -9.80 11.90 -15.49
N LEU A 176 -8.57 12.07 -15.02
CA LEU A 176 -7.36 12.09 -15.85
C LEU A 176 -7.17 10.77 -16.63
N LEU A 177 -7.31 9.63 -15.96
CA LEU A 177 -7.16 8.32 -16.61
C LEU A 177 -8.34 7.98 -17.54
N ASN A 178 -9.56 8.41 -17.21
CA ASN A 178 -10.70 8.25 -18.11
C ASN A 178 -10.53 9.10 -19.39
N GLU A 179 -10.00 10.33 -19.27
CA GLU A 179 -9.72 11.18 -20.43
C GLU A 179 -8.67 10.54 -21.33
N ARG A 180 -7.56 10.06 -20.74
CA ARG A 180 -6.50 9.37 -21.48
C ARG A 180 -7.04 8.15 -22.24
N ALA A 181 -7.89 7.36 -21.59
CA ALA A 181 -8.46 6.13 -22.17
C ALA A 181 -9.39 6.37 -23.37
N LYS A 182 -9.86 7.60 -23.63
CA LYS A 182 -10.61 7.93 -24.85
C LYS A 182 -9.77 7.76 -26.12
N GLY A 183 -8.45 7.92 -26.01
CA GLY A 183 -7.51 7.72 -27.12
C GLY A 183 -7.09 6.28 -27.34
N TYR A 184 -7.51 5.33 -26.50
CA TYR A 184 -7.09 3.94 -26.58
C TYR A 184 -7.96 3.15 -27.56
N SER A 185 -7.31 2.25 -28.32
CA SER A 185 -8.01 1.19 -29.02
C SER A 185 -8.63 0.21 -28.01
N GLU A 186 -9.63 -0.55 -28.47
CA GLU A 186 -10.24 -1.61 -27.64
C GLU A 186 -9.23 -2.67 -27.22
N GLU A 187 -8.24 -2.97 -28.07
CA GLU A 187 -7.14 -3.88 -27.72
C GLU A 187 -6.29 -3.32 -26.58
N THR A 188 -5.91 -2.04 -26.62
CA THR A 188 -5.17 -1.40 -25.52
C THR A 188 -6.00 -1.40 -24.23
N LYS A 189 -7.31 -1.08 -24.31
CA LYS A 189 -8.20 -1.11 -23.13
C LYS A 189 -8.27 -2.50 -22.51
N LYS A 190 -8.41 -3.55 -23.33
CA LYS A 190 -8.41 -4.94 -22.89
C LYS A 190 -7.11 -5.30 -22.18
N ARG A 191 -5.96 -4.96 -22.78
CA ARG A 191 -4.64 -5.20 -22.17
C ARG A 191 -4.45 -4.45 -20.85
N VAL A 192 -4.95 -3.22 -20.73
CA VAL A 192 -4.92 -2.49 -19.44
C VAL A 192 -5.78 -3.16 -18.37
N ILE A 193 -6.89 -3.81 -18.74
CA ILE A 193 -7.70 -4.61 -17.80
C ILE A 193 -6.95 -5.90 -17.40
N GLU A 194 -6.26 -6.55 -18.32
CA GLU A 194 -5.40 -7.70 -18.02
C GLU A 194 -4.26 -7.31 -17.06
N GLU A 195 -3.59 -6.19 -17.34
CA GLU A 195 -2.57 -5.63 -16.45
C GLU A 195 -3.15 -5.18 -15.11
N SER A 196 -4.41 -4.72 -15.07
CA SER A 196 -5.10 -4.41 -13.82
C SER A 196 -5.20 -5.62 -12.90
N LEU A 197 -5.47 -6.81 -13.43
CA LEU A 197 -5.45 -8.06 -12.66
C LEU A 197 -4.02 -8.43 -12.25
N LYS A 198 -3.05 -8.23 -13.16
CA LYS A 198 -1.63 -8.47 -12.89
C LYS A 198 -1.08 -7.61 -11.75
N VAL A 199 -1.52 -6.35 -11.63
CA VAL A 199 -1.19 -5.47 -10.51
C VAL A 199 -1.50 -6.15 -9.18
N PHE A 200 -2.69 -6.74 -9.02
CA PHE A 200 -3.07 -7.40 -7.78
C PHE A 200 -2.26 -8.69 -7.55
N GLU A 201 -1.96 -9.46 -8.60
CA GLU A 201 -1.07 -10.63 -8.49
C GLU A 201 0.31 -10.24 -7.96
N LEU A 202 0.94 -9.22 -8.56
CA LEU A 202 2.27 -8.73 -8.18
C LEU A 202 2.27 -8.08 -6.80
N ASN A 203 1.25 -7.27 -6.48
CA ASN A 203 1.05 -6.68 -5.15
C ASN A 203 0.95 -7.79 -4.09
N ASN A 204 0.16 -8.83 -4.32
CA ASN A 204 0.02 -9.95 -3.38
C ASN A 204 1.34 -10.70 -3.18
N LYS A 205 2.11 -10.90 -4.26
CA LYS A 205 3.45 -11.49 -4.18
C LYS A 205 4.37 -10.66 -3.28
N ILE A 206 4.47 -9.35 -3.48
CA ILE A 206 5.34 -8.52 -2.62
C ILE A 206 4.83 -8.43 -1.18
N ILE A 207 3.51 -8.32 -0.96
CA ILE A 207 2.90 -8.29 0.39
C ILE A 207 3.16 -9.61 1.14
N SER A 208 3.15 -10.75 0.44
CA SER A 208 3.45 -12.04 1.06
C SER A 208 4.85 -12.08 1.69
N THR A 209 5.79 -11.28 1.18
CA THR A 209 7.19 -11.21 1.61
C THR A 209 7.41 -10.33 2.85
N VAL A 210 6.37 -9.65 3.37
CA VAL A 210 6.47 -8.81 4.56
C VAL A 210 6.98 -9.63 5.75
N ARG A 211 8.07 -9.14 6.35
CA ARG A 211 8.80 -9.80 7.44
C ARG A 211 8.30 -9.35 8.82
N GLY A 212 8.67 -10.10 9.86
CA GLY A 212 8.41 -9.76 11.26
C GLY A 212 7.00 -10.06 11.79
N VAL A 213 6.00 -10.27 10.92
CA VAL A 213 4.61 -10.58 11.33
C VAL A 213 4.53 -11.79 12.29
N ASN A 214 5.23 -12.89 11.98
CA ASN A 214 5.22 -14.09 12.81
C ASN A 214 5.84 -13.86 14.20
N GLN A 215 6.88 -13.02 14.29
CA GLN A 215 7.52 -12.68 15.56
C GLN A 215 6.57 -11.86 16.45
N VAL A 216 5.81 -10.94 15.84
CA VAL A 216 4.76 -10.18 16.55
C VAL A 216 3.65 -11.10 17.04
N ALA A 217 3.16 -12.01 16.18
CA ALA A 217 2.12 -12.97 16.55
C ALA A 217 2.56 -13.86 17.72
N PHE A 218 3.78 -14.42 17.66
CA PHE A 218 4.34 -15.24 18.73
C PHE A 218 4.44 -14.49 20.06
N LYS A 219 4.95 -13.25 20.05
CA LYS A 219 5.02 -12.41 21.26
C LYS A 219 3.64 -12.19 21.88
N LYS A 220 2.61 -11.94 21.08
CA LYS A 220 1.23 -11.75 21.56
C LYS A 220 0.68 -13.02 22.23
N VAL A 221 0.92 -14.19 21.64
CA VAL A 221 0.51 -15.49 22.22
C VAL A 221 1.21 -15.72 23.55
N MET A 222 2.52 -15.46 23.64
CA MET A 222 3.27 -15.61 24.89
C MET A 222 2.76 -14.69 26.00
N ILE A 223 2.47 -13.42 25.68
CA ILE A 223 1.90 -12.46 26.65
C ILE A 223 0.52 -12.92 27.13
N ALA A 224 -0.35 -13.36 26.22
CA ALA A 224 -1.68 -13.86 26.58
C ALA A 224 -1.58 -15.12 27.47
N GLY A 225 -0.67 -16.05 27.12
CA GLY A 225 -0.39 -17.24 27.93
C GLY A 225 0.10 -16.91 29.34
N LEU A 226 1.03 -15.95 29.47
CA LEU A 226 1.51 -15.48 30.77
C LEU A 226 0.38 -14.83 31.59
N PHE A 227 -0.48 -14.03 30.95
CA PHE A 227 -1.62 -13.42 31.61
C PHE A 227 -2.62 -14.47 32.11
N CYS A 228 -2.95 -15.48 31.29
CA CYS A 228 -3.80 -16.59 31.70
C CYS A 228 -3.19 -17.39 32.87
N LEU A 229 -1.89 -17.66 32.82
CA LEU A 229 -1.19 -18.34 33.91
C LEU A 229 -1.22 -17.52 35.21
N LEU A 230 -0.92 -16.23 35.16
CA LEU A 230 -0.98 -15.33 36.31
C LEU A 230 -2.40 -15.25 36.89
N SER A 231 -3.41 -15.13 36.02
CA SER A 231 -4.82 -15.10 36.42
C SER A 231 -5.24 -16.39 37.12
N PHE A 232 -4.79 -17.54 36.60
CA PHE A 232 -5.00 -18.85 37.21
C PHE A 232 -4.31 -18.99 38.57
N LEU A 233 -3.07 -18.52 38.71
CA LEU A 233 -2.34 -18.55 39.98
C LEU A 233 -3.00 -17.64 41.03
N VAL A 234 -3.44 -16.44 40.65
CA VAL A 234 -4.19 -15.54 41.53
C VAL A 234 -5.51 -16.17 41.95
N TYR A 235 -6.25 -16.78 41.02
CA TYR A 235 -7.48 -17.50 41.33
C TYR A 235 -7.22 -18.62 42.35
N LYS A 236 -6.19 -19.44 42.14
CA LYS A 236 -5.81 -20.49 43.09
C LYS A 236 -5.41 -19.95 44.47
N MET A 237 -4.75 -18.80 44.54
CA MET A 237 -4.29 -18.24 45.81
C MET A 237 -5.44 -17.71 46.70
N PHE A 238 -6.53 -17.24 46.09
CA PHE A 238 -7.63 -16.59 46.82
C PHE A 238 -8.90 -17.46 46.94
N PHE A 239 -9.07 -18.47 46.10
CA PHE A 239 -10.34 -19.21 45.98
C PHE A 239 -10.20 -20.74 46.12
N MET A 240 -9.01 -21.25 46.41
CA MET A 240 -8.74 -22.68 46.63
C MET A 240 -7.92 -22.88 47.89
#